data_AF-A0A524ED60-F1
#
_entry.id   AF-A0A524ED60-F1
#
_cell.length_a   1.000
_cell.length_b   1.000
_cell.length_c   1.000
_cell.angle_alpha   90.00
_cell.angle_beta   90.00
_cell.angle_gamma   90.00
#
_symmetry.space_group_name_H-M   'P 1'
#
loop_
_entity.id
_entity.type
_entity.pdbx_description
1 polymer ?
#
loop_
_entity_poly.entity_id
_entity_poly.type
_entity_poly.pdbx_seq_one_letter_code
_entity_poly.pdbx_strand_id
1 'polypeptide(L)'
;MSDILQSILESGAILVVDPTVIQTDPDDFLDHYGHILDVIALVAKGKSGFTFYQSNSAPRDKTNGVFFHSFCTISDNMGIKVDAIINSYSDIFLSQNADFQVISSDGAK
;
A
#
# COMPACT_ATOMS: atom_id res chain seq x y z
N MET A 1 6.78 -0.75 23.45
CA MET A 1 6.25 -1.04 22.09
C MET A 1 7.29 -0.71 21.03
N SER A 2 7.99 0.43 21.17
CA SER A 2 9.17 0.83 20.37
C SER A 2 10.22 -0.29 20.18
N ASP A 3 10.67 -0.92 21.26
CA ASP A 3 11.82 -1.84 21.21
C ASP A 3 11.58 -3.11 20.39
N ILE A 4 10.35 -3.62 20.37
CA ILE A 4 10.00 -4.82 19.60
C ILE A 4 9.91 -4.49 18.10
N LEU A 5 9.30 -3.36 17.76
CA LEU A 5 9.20 -2.91 16.37
C LEU A 5 10.58 -2.65 15.78
N GLN A 6 11.44 -1.95 16.53
CA GLN A 6 12.81 -1.71 16.12
C GLN A 6 13.58 -3.02 15.89
N SER A 7 13.49 -3.99 16.81
CA SER A 7 14.15 -5.29 16.64
C SER A 7 13.64 -6.06 15.40
N ILE A 8 12.35 -5.95 15.08
CA ILE A 8 11.77 -6.57 13.87
C ILE A 8 12.32 -5.89 12.60
N LEU A 9 12.40 -4.56 12.58
CA LEU A 9 12.95 -3.82 11.44
C LEU A 9 14.44 -4.08 11.24
N GLU A 10 15.21 -4.15 12.32
CA GLU A 10 16.64 -4.52 12.31
C GLU A 10 16.87 -5.95 11.79
N SER A 11 15.88 -6.84 11.90
CA SER A 11 15.92 -8.19 11.31
C SER A 11 15.71 -8.21 9.78
N GLY A 12 15.43 -7.05 9.17
CA GLY A 12 15.19 -6.89 7.74
C GLY A 12 13.72 -6.98 7.33
N ALA A 13 12.78 -6.91 8.29
CA ALA A 13 11.36 -6.85 7.98
C ALA A 13 10.98 -5.49 7.37
N ILE A 14 10.06 -5.49 6.41
CA ILE A 14 9.49 -4.27 5.84
C ILE A 14 8.13 -4.04 6.46
N LEU A 15 7.91 -2.84 7.01
CA LEU A 15 6.62 -2.45 7.54
C LEU A 15 5.63 -2.28 6.38
N VAL A 16 4.48 -2.94 6.48
CA VAL A 16 3.39 -2.83 5.50
C VAL A 16 2.28 -1.98 6.09
N VAL A 17 1.93 -0.90 5.40
CA VAL A 17 0.83 -0.01 5.75
C VAL A 17 -0.34 -0.22 4.81
N ASP A 18 -1.51 -0.50 5.36
CA ASP A 18 -2.77 -0.54 4.63
C ASP A 18 -3.62 0.70 5.00
N PRO A 19 -3.85 1.64 4.06
CA PRO A 19 -4.66 2.83 4.29
C PRO A 19 -6.08 2.54 4.81
N THR A 20 -6.61 1.34 4.61
CA THR A 20 -7.96 0.97 5.06
C THR A 20 -8.06 0.62 6.54
N VAL A 21 -6.93 0.32 7.19
CA VAL A 21 -6.87 -0.08 8.61
C VAL A 21 -6.21 0.97 9.49
N ILE A 22 -5.37 1.84 8.92
CA ILE A 22 -4.75 2.93 9.64
C ILE A 22 -5.79 4.04 9.90
N GLN A 23 -5.84 4.50 11.15
CA GLN A 23 -6.75 5.57 11.60
C GLN A 23 -6.01 6.87 11.92
N THR A 24 -4.69 6.91 11.74
CA THR A 24 -3.86 8.10 11.94
C THR A 24 -3.62 8.81 10.62
N ASP A 25 -3.36 10.12 10.67
CA ASP A 25 -2.93 10.85 9.48
C ASP A 25 -1.50 10.44 9.06
N PRO A 26 -1.13 10.61 7.78
CA PRO A 26 0.21 10.27 7.29
C PRO A 26 1.33 10.97 8.05
N ASP A 27 1.14 12.27 8.37
CA ASP A 27 2.12 13.07 9.10
C ASP A 27 2.36 12.50 10.50
N ASP A 28 1.30 12.22 11.25
CA ASP A 28 1.39 11.65 12.60
C ASP A 28 2.11 10.29 12.61
N PHE A 29 1.82 9.46 11.60
CA PHE A 29 2.46 8.16 11.44
C PHE A 29 3.96 8.31 11.19
N LEU A 30 4.34 9.17 10.25
CA LEU A 30 5.72 9.36 9.84
C LEU A 30 6.55 10.11 10.89
N ASP A 31 5.94 10.99 11.67
CA ASP A 31 6.61 11.61 12.84
C ASP A 31 6.96 10.56 13.90
N HIS A 32 6.04 9.64 14.18
CA HIS A 32 6.26 8.59 15.18
C HIS A 32 7.21 7.49 14.71
N TYR A 33 7.14 7.06 13.45
CA TYR A 33 7.85 5.86 12.98
C TYR A 33 8.87 6.13 11.88
N GLY A 34 8.79 7.25 11.16
CA GLY A 34 9.62 7.52 9.98
C GLY A 34 11.11 7.56 10.29
N HIS A 35 11.51 7.95 11.49
CA HIS A 35 12.91 8.05 11.90
C HIS A 35 13.65 6.71 12.03
N ILE A 36 12.92 5.58 12.06
CA ILE A 36 13.50 4.22 12.11
C ILE A 36 13.27 3.43 10.82
N LEU A 37 12.81 4.06 9.74
CA LEU A 37 12.42 3.38 8.50
C LEU A 37 13.26 3.86 7.32
N ASP A 38 13.98 2.92 6.68
CA ASP A 38 14.62 3.15 5.38
C ASP A 38 13.67 2.86 4.21
N VAL A 39 12.79 1.88 4.40
CA VAL A 39 11.80 1.43 3.41
C VAL A 39 10.48 1.10 4.08
N ILE A 40 9.39 1.45 3.43
CA ILE A 40 8.03 1.09 3.83
C ILE A 40 7.25 0.60 2.62
N ALA A 41 6.40 -0.40 2.84
CA ALA A 41 5.48 -0.87 1.82
C ALA A 41 4.09 -0.30 2.07
N LEU A 42 3.51 0.38 1.10
CA LEU A 42 2.18 0.96 1.17
C LEU A 42 1.23 0.22 0.22
N VAL A 43 0.11 -0.28 0.74
CA VAL A 43 -0.93 -0.88 -0.10
C VAL A 43 -1.45 0.18 -1.05
N ALA A 44 -1.32 -0.05 -2.35
CA ALA A 44 -1.77 0.83 -3.42
C ALA A 44 -3.10 0.36 -4.04
N LYS A 45 -3.44 -0.92 -3.86
CA LYS A 45 -4.70 -1.53 -4.30
C LYS A 45 -5.12 -2.62 -3.31
N GLY A 46 -6.26 -2.39 -2.65
CA GLY A 46 -6.86 -3.34 -1.71
C GLY A 46 -7.56 -4.51 -2.40
N LYS A 47 -8.07 -5.45 -1.59
CA LYS A 47 -8.82 -6.61 -2.10
C LYS A 47 -10.16 -6.26 -2.76
N SER A 48 -10.67 -5.04 -2.52
CA SER A 48 -11.87 -4.54 -3.19
C SER A 48 -11.67 -4.35 -4.70
N GLY A 49 -10.42 -4.28 -5.17
CA GLY A 49 -10.09 -3.93 -6.56
C GLY A 49 -9.97 -2.44 -6.82
N PHE A 50 -10.21 -1.60 -5.82
CA PHE A 50 -10.08 -0.14 -5.93
C PHE A 50 -8.63 0.29 -5.66
N THR A 51 -8.13 1.22 -6.48
CA THR A 51 -6.79 1.78 -6.32
C THR A 51 -6.81 3.02 -5.44
N PHE A 52 -5.77 3.18 -4.63
CA PHE A 52 -5.52 4.40 -3.83
C PHE A 52 -4.63 5.40 -4.59
N TYR A 53 -4.10 5.01 -5.75
CA TYR A 53 -3.42 5.92 -6.68
C TYR A 53 -4.31 6.23 -7.89
N GLN A 54 -3.88 7.22 -8.69
CA GLN A 54 -4.55 7.56 -9.95
C GLN A 54 -4.27 6.49 -11.02
N SER A 55 -5.13 5.48 -11.09
CA SER A 55 -5.12 4.50 -12.17
C SER A 55 -5.93 4.97 -13.38
N ASN A 56 -5.50 4.58 -14.58
CA ASN A 56 -6.25 4.75 -15.83
C ASN A 56 -7.12 3.53 -16.17
N SER A 57 -6.89 2.40 -15.50
CA SER A 57 -7.48 1.10 -15.84
C SER A 57 -8.29 0.46 -14.71
N ALA A 58 -8.30 1.06 -13.51
CA ALA A 58 -8.99 0.54 -12.34
C ALA A 58 -9.81 1.64 -11.63
N PRO A 59 -10.93 1.27 -10.97
CA PRO A 59 -11.72 2.22 -10.21
C PRO A 59 -10.92 2.76 -9.02
N ARG A 60 -11.16 4.04 -8.68
CA ARG A 60 -10.41 4.76 -7.65
C ARG A 60 -11.18 4.81 -6.34
N ASP A 61 -10.49 4.57 -5.23
CA ASP A 61 -11.00 4.86 -3.90
C ASP A 61 -10.93 6.37 -3.65
N LYS A 62 -12.07 6.97 -3.28
CA LYS A 62 -12.17 8.42 -3.04
C LYS A 62 -11.71 8.83 -1.65
N THR A 63 -11.71 7.91 -0.69
CA THR A 63 -11.41 8.17 0.72
C THR A 63 -9.92 8.00 0.98
N ASN A 64 -9.37 6.84 0.59
CA ASN A 64 -8.00 6.46 0.93
C ASN A 64 -6.96 6.98 -0.07
N GLY A 65 -7.40 7.52 -1.22
CA GLY A 65 -6.48 8.02 -2.24
C GLY A 65 -5.72 9.28 -1.84
N VAL A 66 -6.33 10.14 -1.01
CA VAL A 66 -5.66 11.33 -0.46
C VAL A 66 -4.57 10.90 0.52
N PHE A 67 -4.90 9.98 1.44
CA PHE A 67 -3.93 9.39 2.37
C PHE A 67 -2.72 8.83 1.62
N PHE A 68 -2.95 7.98 0.61
CA PHE A 68 -1.88 7.34 -0.16
C PHE A 68 -0.95 8.36 -0.81
N HIS A 69 -1.51 9.39 -1.45
CA HIS A 69 -0.72 10.42 -2.11
C HIS A 69 0.10 11.26 -1.13
N SER A 70 -0.52 11.72 -0.03
CA SER A 70 0.17 12.48 1.01
C SER A 70 1.29 11.66 1.63
N PHE A 71 1.02 10.40 1.98
CA PHE A 71 2.00 9.50 2.59
C PHE A 71 3.25 9.33 1.71
N CYS A 72 3.06 9.06 0.41
CA CYS A 72 4.16 8.96 -0.53
C CYS A 72 4.96 10.26 -0.64
N THR A 73 4.28 11.41 -0.65
CA THR A 73 4.92 12.72 -0.78
C THR A 73 5.77 13.05 0.44
N ILE A 74 5.24 12.83 1.65
CA ILE A 74 5.97 13.09 2.90
C ILE A 74 7.15 12.14 3.03
N SER A 75 6.96 10.85 2.73
CA SER A 75 8.03 9.84 2.77
C SER A 75 9.17 10.18 1.83
N ASP A 76 8.87 10.61 0.60
CA ASP A 76 9.88 11.03 -0.39
C ASP A 76 10.69 12.24 0.10
N ASN A 77 10.02 13.23 0.70
CA ASN A 77 10.69 14.39 1.31
C ASN A 77 11.61 14.02 2.48
N MET A 78 11.31 12.92 3.18
CA MET A 78 12.12 12.38 4.27
C MET A 78 13.24 11.44 3.79
N GLY A 79 13.29 11.12 2.48
CA GLY A 79 14.22 10.15 1.92
C GLY A 79 13.85 8.69 2.22
N ILE A 80 12.62 8.41 2.64
CA ILE A 80 12.12 7.07 2.93
C ILE A 80 11.58 6.45 1.63
N LYS A 81 12.10 5.29 1.25
CA LYS A 81 11.62 4.58 0.06
C LYS A 81 10.21 4.00 0.30
N VAL A 82 9.27 4.27 -0.59
CA VAL A 82 7.93 3.66 -0.56
C VAL A 82 7.78 2.62 -1.68
N ASP A 83 7.63 1.35 -1.30
CA ASP A 83 7.28 0.26 -2.22
C ASP A 83 5.75 0.06 -2.25
N ALA A 84 5.18 -0.21 -3.42
CA ALA A 84 3.75 -0.37 -3.59
C ALA A 84 3.31 -1.84 -3.50
N ILE A 85 2.30 -2.14 -2.69
CA ILE A 85 1.65 -3.46 -2.66
C ILE A 85 0.34 -3.42 -3.44
N ILE A 86 0.20 -4.33 -4.41
CA ILE A 86 -0.98 -4.47 -5.25
C ILE A 86 -1.57 -5.86 -5.07
N ASN A 87 -2.80 -5.94 -4.56
CA ASN A 87 -3.55 -7.20 -4.52
C ASN A 87 -4.14 -7.50 -5.90
N SER A 88 -3.39 -8.24 -6.73
CA SER A 88 -3.79 -8.55 -8.11
C SER A 88 -4.68 -9.78 -8.23
N TYR A 89 -4.48 -10.79 -7.38
CA TYR A 89 -5.20 -12.07 -7.43
C TYR A 89 -6.49 -12.11 -6.60
N SER A 90 -6.65 -11.15 -5.69
CA SER A 90 -7.84 -11.02 -4.84
C SER A 90 -8.56 -9.72 -5.16
N ASP A 91 -8.84 -9.50 -6.45
CA ASP A 91 -9.56 -8.32 -6.94
C ASP A 91 -11.06 -8.62 -7.06
N ILE A 92 -11.84 -8.18 -6.07
CA ILE A 92 -13.28 -8.41 -6.05
C ILE A 92 -13.98 -7.73 -7.24
N PHE A 93 -13.55 -6.53 -7.64
CA PHE A 93 -14.16 -5.80 -8.74
C PHE A 93 -14.04 -6.57 -10.06
N LEU A 94 -12.84 -7.04 -10.40
CA LEU A 94 -12.60 -7.77 -11.63
C LEU A 94 -13.13 -9.21 -11.57
N SER A 95 -13.19 -9.81 -10.37
CA SER A 95 -13.77 -11.16 -10.19
C SER A 95 -15.26 -11.26 -10.53
N GLN A 96 -15.98 -10.13 -10.58
CA GLN A 96 -17.39 -10.09 -11.00
C GLN A 96 -17.54 -10.25 -12.52
N ASN A 97 -16.48 -10.01 -13.29
CA ASN A 97 -16.49 -10.21 -14.73
C ASN A 97 -16.08 -11.65 -15.05
N ALA A 98 -17.01 -12.45 -15.57
CA ALA A 98 -16.79 -13.85 -15.92
C ALA A 98 -15.73 -14.04 -17.03
N ASP A 99 -15.51 -13.01 -17.85
CA ASP A 99 -14.50 -13.03 -18.92
C ASP A 99 -13.11 -12.59 -18.42
N PHE A 100 -13.01 -12.10 -17.18
CA PHE A 100 -11.74 -11.67 -16.61
C PHE A 100 -10.91 -12.86 -16.15
N GLN A 101 -9.72 -13.03 -16.73
CA GLN A 101 -8.77 -14.08 -16.40
C GLN A 101 -7.41 -13.47 -16.06
N VAL A 102 -6.97 -13.63 -14.80
CA VAL A 102 -5.62 -13.23 -14.38
C VAL A 102 -4.58 -14.28 -14.81
N ILE A 103 -4.97 -15.56 -14.82
CA ILE A 103 -4.12 -16.68 -15.21
C ILE A 103 -4.86 -17.47 -16.28
N SER A 104 -4.19 -17.69 -17.41
CA SER A 104 -4.60 -18.61 -18.46
C SER A 104 -3.66 -19.83 -18.48
N SER A 105 -4.01 -20.87 -19.26
CA SER A 105 -3.13 -22.03 -19.48
C SER A 105 -1.76 -21.64 -20.04
N ASP A 106 -1.66 -20.46 -20.65
CA ASP A 106 -0.44 -19.93 -21.25
C ASP A 106 0.35 -19.01 -20.30
N GLY A 107 -0.10 -18.87 -19.03
CA GLY A 107 0.51 -18.02 -18.00
C GLY A 107 -0.38 -16.86 -17.56
N ALA A 108 0.18 -15.96 -16.74
CA ALA A 108 -0.48 -14.71 -16.35
C ALA A 108 -0.47 -13.72 -17.52
N LYS A 109 -1.63 -13.11 -17.82
CA LYS A 109 -1.78 -12.09 -18.86
C LYS A 109 -1.86 -10.69 -18.27
#